data_AF-A0A6B1HI10-F1
#
_entry.id   AF-A0A6B1HI10-F1
#
_cell.length_a   1.000
_cell.length_b   1.000
_cell.length_c   1.000
_cell.angle_alpha   90.00
_cell.angle_beta   90.00
_cell.angle_gamma   90.00
#
_symmetry.space_group_name_H-M   'P 1'
#
loop_
_entity.id
_entity.type
_entity.pdbx_description
1 polymer ?
#
loop_
_entity_poly.entity_id
_entity_poly.type
_entity_poly.pdbx_seq_one_letter_code
_entity_poly.pdbx_strand_id
1 'polypeptide(L)' 'SIVAREYGIPAVLGIGDVTQRVRPGQRIAVDGNRGTVTILDS' A
#
# COMPACT_ATOMS: atom_id res chain seq x y z
N SER A 1 -2.46 -10.51 8.36
CA SER A 1 -3.51 -10.07 7.41
C SER A 1 -4.10 -11.31 6.78
N ILE A 2 -5.34 -11.64 7.15
CA ILE A 2 -6.10 -12.79 6.59
C ILE A 2 -7.17 -12.23 5.65
N VAL A 3 -7.88 -11.17 6.09
CA VAL A 3 -8.95 -10.47 5.37
C VAL A 3 -8.56 -10.08 3.94
N ALA A 4 -7.47 -9.36 3.70
CA ALA A 4 -7.12 -8.92 2.34
C ALA A 4 -6.94 -10.08 1.35
N ARG A 5 -6.44 -11.23 1.83
CA ARG A 5 -6.29 -12.44 1.01
C ARG A 5 -7.64 -13.10 0.69
N GLU A 6 -8.59 -13.05 1.63
CA GLU A 6 -9.95 -13.57 1.42
C GLU A 6 -10.71 -12.77 0.36
N TYR A 7 -10.40 -11.48 0.20
CA TYR A 7 -10.98 -10.62 -0.84
C TYR A 7 -10.15 -10.55 -2.13
N GLY A 8 -9.02 -11.27 -2.22
CA GLY A 8 -8.13 -11.22 -3.39
C GLY A 8 -7.47 -9.84 -3.61
N ILE A 9 -7.40 -9.00 -2.56
CA ILE A 9 -6.86 -7.65 -2.63
C ILE A 9 -5.36 -7.70 -2.33
N PRO A 10 -4.49 -7.11 -3.17
CA PRO A 10 -3.07 -7.01 -2.89
C PRO A 10 -2.83 -6.19 -1.63
N ALA A 11 -2.06 -6.73 -0.68
CA ALA A 11 -1.74 -6.08 0.58
C ALA A 11 -0.25 -6.19 0.90
N VAL A 12 0.31 -5.10 1.42
CA VAL A 12 1.70 -5.01 1.89
C VAL A 12 1.69 -4.61 3.36
N LEU A 13 2.54 -5.25 4.18
CA LEU A 13 2.65 -4.99 5.62
C LEU A 13 4.05 -4.52 5.98
N GLY A 14 4.21 -3.82 7.11
CA GLY A 14 5.52 -3.45 7.66
C GLY A 14 6.21 -2.27 6.98
N ILE A 15 5.45 -1.36 6.35
CA ILE A 15 5.97 -0.26 5.50
C ILE A 15 6.45 0.96 6.31
N GLY A 16 6.88 0.76 7.56
CA GLY A 16 7.33 1.82 8.47
C GLY A 16 6.34 2.99 8.55
N ASP A 17 6.88 4.22 8.52
CA ASP A 17 6.13 5.48 8.69
C ASP A 17 5.36 5.93 7.44
N VAL A 18 4.80 4.99 6.66
CA VAL A 18 4.13 5.31 5.38
C VAL A 18 2.98 6.30 5.56
N THR A 19 2.27 6.25 6.69
CA THR A 19 1.17 7.16 7.04
C THR A 19 1.62 8.60 7.31
N GLN A 20 2.90 8.82 7.61
CA GLN A 20 3.48 10.16 7.76
C GLN A 20 3.93 10.74 6.41
N ARG A 21 4.23 9.87 5.43
CA ARG A 21 4.74 10.27 4.11
C ARG A 21 3.63 10.51 3.09
N VAL A 22 2.51 9.79 3.22
CA VAL A 22 1.35 9.91 2.32
C VAL A 22 0.37 10.94 2.86
N ARG A 23 -0.10 11.82 1.98
CA ARG A 23 -1.13 12.82 2.31
C ARG A 23 -2.53 12.32 1.93
N PRO A 24 -3.59 12.76 2.63
CA PRO A 24 -4.96 12.48 2.22
C PRO A 24 -5.21 12.90 0.77
N GLY A 25 -5.87 12.05 -0.01
CA GLY A 25 -6.15 12.29 -1.44
C GLY A 25 -4.99 11.99 -2.39
N GLN A 26 -3.80 11.64 -1.88
CA GLN A 26 -2.66 11.26 -2.70
C GLN A 26 -2.87 9.87 -3.31
N ARG A 27 -2.58 9.73 -4.61
CA ARG A 27 -2.62 8.43 -5.28
C ARG A 27 -1.35 7.66 -4.99
N ILE A 28 -1.51 6.36 -4.73
CA ILE A 28 -0.41 5.43 -4.51
C ILE A 28 -0.66 4.15 -5.29
N ALA A 29 0.42 3.50 -5.73
CA ALA A 29 0.41 2.16 -6.28
C ALA A 29 0.90 1.16 -5.22
N VAL A 30 0.23 0.03 -5.12
CA VAL A 30 0.57 -1.07 -4.21
C VAL A 30 0.90 -2.30 -5.03
N ASP A 31 2.10 -2.85 -4.86
CA ASP A 31 2.50 -4.13 -5.42
C ASP A 31 2.63 -5.16 -4.30
N GLY A 32 1.61 -6.02 -4.17
CA GLY A 32 1.56 -7.09 -3.18
C GLY A 32 2.53 -8.24 -3.46
N ASN A 33 3.02 -8.40 -4.69
CA ASN A 33 3.96 -9.46 -5.06
C ASN A 33 5.39 -9.06 -4.69
N ARG A 34 5.75 -7.80 -4.94
CA ARG A 34 7.08 -7.24 -4.61
C ARG A 34 7.16 -6.70 -3.19
N GLY A 35 6.02 -6.51 -2.52
CA GLY A 35 5.96 -5.94 -1.18
C GLY A 35 6.27 -4.44 -1.15
N THR A 36 5.96 -3.71 -2.23
CA THR A 36 6.34 -2.29 -2.39
C THR A 36 5.13 -1.39 -2.53
N VAL A 37 5.28 -0.15 -2.07
CA VAL A 37 4.32 0.94 -2.27
C VAL A 37 5.05 2.12 -2.90
N THR A 38 4.45 2.67 -3.96
CA THR A 38 4.99 3.80 -4.72
C THR A 38 4.00 4.95 -4.66
N ILE A 39 4.49 6.14 -4.33
CA ILE A 39 3.70 7.36 -4.38
C ILE A 39 3.62 7.81 -5.84
N LEU A 40 2.40 8.02 -6.34
CA LEU A 40 2.16 8.52 -7.68
C LEU A 40 1.93 10.03 -7.57
N ASP A 41 2.91 10.81 -8.00
CA ASP A 41 2.73 12.24 -8.17
C ASP A 41 1.90 12.51 -9.43
N SER A 42 1.00 13.48 -9.35
CA SER A 42 0.16 13.92 -10.47
C SER A 42 0.86 14.99 -11.29
#